data_AF-A0A9D7W3Z3-F1
#
_entry.id   AF-A0A9D7W3Z3-F1
#
_cell.length_a   1.000
_cell.length_b   1.000
_cell.length_c   1.000
_cell.angle_alpha   90.00
_cell.angle_beta   90.00
_cell.angle_gamma   90.00
#
_symmetry.space_group_name_H-M   'P 1'
#
loop_
_entity.id
_entity.type
_entity.pdbx_description
1 polymer ?
#
loop_
_entity_poly.entity_id
_entity_poly.type
_entity_poly.pdbx_seq_one_letter_code
_entity_poly.pdbx_strand_id
1 'polypeptide(L)'
;MKINALKSSMVKFLAYLFLLISSTAFKIKTIPIFGNGFKNKDGKELVSFKSKEFKLFTRDIFQNISYEPNQDTIPFEPFALALRGFMHLKHTQELTDTQHITIIDFSKYCNKKRLWVLDLVNQKVKINEWVAHGKRSGNEYANNFSNRYNSQKSSLGFFVTGGTYWGRNKFSLKLHGLEKSFNSNAFSRGIVVHGANYISASIVNRNERIGRSFGCPAVSKSSNNKIINTIKGGSCLFIYHPSSYYLNNSEILNTDLYLTIEDLVI
;
A
#
# COMPACT_ATOMS: atom_id res chain seq x y z
N MET A 1 -47.79 -30.44 -26.53
CA MET A 1 -47.45 -29.20 -25.80
C MET A 1 -46.18 -29.27 -24.92
N LYS A 2 -45.62 -30.47 -24.59
CA LYS A 2 -44.44 -30.59 -23.68
C LYS A 2 -43.06 -30.44 -24.35
N ILE A 3 -42.93 -30.61 -25.66
CA ILE A 3 -41.63 -30.62 -26.37
C ILE A 3 -41.04 -29.20 -26.55
N ASN A 4 -41.89 -28.18 -26.71
CA ASN A 4 -41.44 -26.79 -26.88
C ASN A 4 -40.87 -26.17 -25.59
N ALA A 5 -41.33 -26.63 -24.41
CA ALA A 5 -40.83 -26.15 -23.13
C ALA A 5 -39.38 -26.62 -22.83
N LEU A 6 -39.04 -27.86 -23.23
CA LEU A 6 -37.68 -28.41 -23.06
C LEU A 6 -36.65 -27.72 -23.96
N LYS A 7 -37.00 -27.40 -25.21
CA LYS A 7 -36.11 -26.62 -26.10
C LYS A 7 -35.82 -25.22 -25.57
N SER A 8 -36.82 -24.54 -24.99
CA SER A 8 -36.64 -23.21 -24.38
C SER A 8 -35.72 -23.25 -23.14
N SER A 9 -35.84 -24.29 -22.33
CA SER A 9 -35.00 -24.49 -21.14
C SER A 9 -33.54 -24.79 -21.49
N MET A 10 -33.29 -25.66 -22.49
CA MET A 10 -31.93 -25.97 -22.94
C MET A 10 -31.22 -24.76 -23.57
N VAL A 11 -31.93 -23.94 -24.36
CA VAL A 11 -31.34 -22.73 -24.95
C VAL A 11 -30.98 -21.70 -23.87
N LYS A 12 -31.80 -21.56 -22.82
CA LYS A 12 -31.49 -20.70 -21.67
C LYS A 12 -30.30 -21.23 -20.84
N PHE A 13 -30.17 -22.54 -20.69
CA PHE A 13 -29.04 -23.15 -19.98
C PHE A 13 -27.73 -23.00 -20.77
N LEU A 14 -27.76 -23.20 -22.09
CA LEU A 14 -26.62 -22.95 -22.97
C LEU A 14 -26.23 -21.46 -23.03
N ALA A 15 -27.20 -20.54 -23.00
CA ALA A 15 -26.93 -19.10 -22.91
C ALA A 15 -26.28 -18.71 -21.56
N TYR A 16 -26.69 -19.33 -20.46
CA TYR A 16 -26.03 -19.15 -19.15
C TYR A 16 -24.62 -19.76 -19.12
N LEU A 17 -24.40 -20.89 -19.80
CA LEU A 17 -23.09 -21.51 -19.91
C LEU A 17 -22.13 -20.67 -20.78
N PHE A 18 -22.64 -20.01 -21.83
CA PHE A 18 -21.86 -19.06 -22.64
C PHE A 18 -21.55 -17.76 -21.90
N LEU A 19 -22.46 -17.28 -21.03
CA LEU A 19 -22.23 -16.13 -20.15
C LEU A 19 -21.26 -16.42 -19.00
N LEU A 20 -21.06 -17.69 -18.63
CA LEU A 20 -20.12 -18.09 -17.58
C LEU A 20 -18.68 -18.32 -18.08
N ILE A 21 -18.45 -18.36 -19.40
CA ILE A 21 -17.11 -18.56 -19.97
C ILE A 21 -16.41 -17.22 -20.32
N SER A 22 -17.09 -16.07 -20.18
CA SER A 22 -16.55 -14.78 -20.64
C SER A 22 -15.87 -13.87 -19.59
N SER A 23 -15.39 -14.36 -18.45
CA SER A 23 -14.80 -13.44 -17.44
C SER A 23 -13.57 -13.90 -16.68
N THR A 24 -12.83 -14.89 -17.17
CA THR A 24 -11.40 -14.97 -16.83
C THR A 24 -10.60 -14.50 -18.03
N ALA A 25 -10.68 -13.19 -18.30
CA ALA A 25 -9.62 -12.53 -19.03
C ALA A 25 -8.35 -12.75 -18.20
N PHE A 26 -7.54 -13.72 -18.60
CA PHE A 26 -6.16 -13.80 -18.16
C PHE A 26 -5.56 -12.43 -18.50
N LYS A 27 -5.37 -11.58 -17.49
CA LYS A 27 -4.57 -10.37 -17.65
C LYS A 27 -3.18 -10.87 -18.02
N ILE A 28 -2.85 -10.82 -19.32
CA ILE A 28 -1.49 -11.04 -19.79
C ILE A 28 -0.64 -10.04 -19.02
N LYS A 29 0.29 -10.56 -18.22
CA LYS A 29 1.28 -9.77 -17.49
C LYS A 29 2.05 -8.99 -18.55
N THR A 30 1.74 -7.71 -18.72
CA THR A 30 2.41 -6.85 -19.69
C THR A 30 3.85 -6.67 -19.24
N ILE A 31 4.77 -7.37 -19.91
CA ILE A 31 6.20 -7.11 -19.74
C ILE A 31 6.48 -5.82 -20.52
N PRO A 32 6.93 -4.73 -19.88
CA PRO A 32 7.26 -3.52 -20.61
C PRO A 32 8.44 -3.82 -21.56
N ILE A 33 8.36 -3.34 -22.80
CA ILE A 33 9.45 -3.46 -23.76
C ILE A 33 10.50 -2.42 -23.37
N PHE A 34 11.65 -2.88 -22.90
CA PHE A 34 12.79 -2.04 -22.55
C PHE A 34 13.81 -2.02 -23.71
N GLY A 35 14.55 -0.91 -23.87
CA GLY A 35 15.62 -0.82 -24.87
C GLY A 35 16.86 -1.61 -24.47
N ASN A 36 17.92 -1.63 -25.30
CA ASN A 36 19.19 -2.31 -25.01
C ASN A 36 19.85 -1.78 -23.72
N GLY A 37 19.49 -2.36 -22.57
CA GLY A 37 20.01 -2.01 -21.25
C GLY A 37 21.34 -2.72 -20.92
N PHE A 38 21.88 -2.43 -19.73
CA PHE A 38 23.01 -3.17 -19.18
C PHE A 38 22.60 -4.62 -18.94
N LYS A 39 23.48 -5.58 -19.25
CA LYS A 39 23.22 -7.01 -19.05
C LYS A 39 24.06 -7.56 -17.91
N ASN A 40 23.52 -8.52 -17.16
CA ASN A 40 24.28 -9.28 -16.19
C ASN A 40 25.16 -10.36 -16.87
N LYS A 41 25.91 -11.14 -16.09
CA LYS A 41 26.79 -12.21 -16.59
C LYS A 41 26.04 -13.31 -17.37
N ASP A 42 24.75 -13.47 -17.11
CA ASP A 42 23.87 -14.44 -17.77
C ASP A 42 23.14 -13.82 -18.98
N GLY A 43 23.49 -12.58 -19.36
CA GLY A 43 22.89 -11.87 -20.49
C GLY A 43 21.51 -11.24 -20.23
N LYS A 44 21.01 -11.27 -18.99
CA LYS A 44 19.72 -10.69 -18.61
C LYS A 44 19.81 -9.17 -18.49
N GLU A 45 18.82 -8.47 -19.01
CA GLU A 45 18.73 -7.01 -18.92
C GLU A 45 18.50 -6.56 -17.47
N LEU A 46 19.20 -5.50 -17.09
CA LEU A 46 19.19 -4.89 -15.77
C LEU A 46 18.54 -3.52 -15.81
N VAL A 47 17.65 -3.28 -14.86
CA VAL A 47 16.91 -2.05 -14.66
C VAL A 47 17.25 -1.48 -13.29
N SER A 48 17.78 -0.25 -13.27
CA SER A 48 18.00 0.51 -12.03
C SER A 48 16.75 1.30 -11.66
N PHE A 49 16.50 1.49 -10.36
CA PHE A 49 15.42 2.37 -9.88
C PHE A 49 15.50 3.83 -10.34
N LYS A 50 16.67 4.29 -10.83
CA LYS A 50 16.88 5.64 -11.36
C LYS A 50 16.63 5.73 -12.87
N SER A 51 16.54 4.59 -13.56
CA SER A 51 16.51 4.51 -15.02
C SER A 51 15.15 4.94 -15.62
N LYS A 52 15.12 5.15 -16.94
CA LYS A 52 13.88 5.52 -17.66
C LYS A 52 12.89 4.36 -17.68
N GLU A 53 13.41 3.14 -17.78
CA GLU A 53 12.71 1.87 -17.79
C GLU A 53 11.87 1.72 -16.52
N PHE A 54 12.49 1.86 -15.33
CA PHE A 54 11.76 1.76 -14.07
C PHE A 54 10.69 2.85 -13.91
N LYS A 55 10.97 4.07 -14.39
CA LYS A 55 9.99 5.17 -14.39
C LYS A 55 8.78 4.85 -15.27
N LEU A 56 8.99 4.28 -16.47
CA LEU A 56 7.91 3.87 -17.36
C LEU A 56 7.09 2.74 -16.76
N PHE A 57 7.74 1.71 -16.23
CA PHE A 57 7.09 0.63 -15.48
C PHE A 57 6.21 1.16 -14.34
N THR A 58 6.73 2.09 -13.54
CA THR A 58 5.98 2.72 -12.45
C THR A 58 4.77 3.49 -12.96
N ARG A 59 4.91 4.24 -14.06
CA ARG A 59 3.80 5.00 -14.66
C ARG A 59 2.72 4.10 -15.25
N ASP A 60 3.12 3.00 -15.90
CA ASP A 60 2.17 2.03 -16.44
C ASP A 60 1.29 1.44 -15.35
N ILE A 61 1.89 0.96 -14.25
CA ILE A 61 1.11 0.46 -13.11
C ILE A 61 0.20 1.55 -12.56
N PHE A 62 0.73 2.76 -12.33
CA PHE A 62 -0.04 3.87 -11.78
C PHE A 62 -1.27 4.22 -12.62
N GLN A 63 -1.11 4.27 -13.94
CA GLN A 63 -2.18 4.62 -14.89
C GLN A 63 -3.28 3.55 -14.94
N ASN A 64 -2.92 2.30 -14.68
CA ASN A 64 -3.86 1.17 -14.70
C ASN A 64 -4.50 0.88 -13.32
N ILE A 65 -4.19 1.65 -12.28
CA ILE A 65 -4.84 1.50 -10.97
C ILE A 65 -6.33 1.83 -11.10
N SER A 66 -7.17 0.86 -10.77
CA SER A 66 -8.61 1.03 -10.67
C SER A 66 -9.05 1.43 -9.24
N TYR A 67 -10.15 2.19 -9.17
CA TYR A 67 -10.71 2.72 -7.93
C TYR A 67 -12.21 2.42 -7.85
N GLU A 68 -12.70 2.13 -6.65
CA GLU A 68 -14.14 2.06 -6.38
C GLU A 68 -14.76 3.47 -6.30
N PRO A 69 -16.08 3.60 -6.52
CA PRO A 69 -16.78 4.85 -6.29
C PRO A 69 -16.49 5.41 -4.88
N ASN A 70 -16.21 6.71 -4.79
CA ASN A 70 -15.90 7.44 -3.55
C ASN A 70 -14.52 7.15 -2.90
N GLN A 71 -13.60 6.53 -3.63
CA GLN A 71 -12.19 6.49 -3.25
C GLN A 71 -11.44 7.69 -3.83
N ASP A 72 -10.59 8.30 -3.00
CA ASP A 72 -9.66 9.34 -3.44
C ASP A 72 -8.53 8.69 -4.27
N THR A 73 -8.09 9.39 -5.31
CA THR A 73 -6.92 8.97 -6.10
C THR A 73 -5.64 9.12 -5.29
N ILE A 74 -4.73 8.15 -5.40
CA ILE A 74 -3.41 8.27 -4.78
C ILE A 74 -2.55 9.24 -5.60
N PRO A 75 -1.83 10.19 -4.98
CA PRO A 75 -0.91 11.03 -5.73
C PRO A 75 0.27 10.20 -6.29
N PHE A 76 0.76 10.56 -7.48
CA PHE A 76 1.80 9.80 -8.18
C PHE A 76 3.10 9.68 -7.38
N GLU A 77 3.56 10.76 -6.74
CA GLU A 77 4.84 10.77 -6.04
C GLU A 77 4.90 9.78 -4.85
N PRO A 78 3.96 9.80 -3.87
CA PRO A 78 3.88 8.76 -2.84
C PRO A 78 3.80 7.35 -3.43
N PHE A 79 3.04 7.16 -4.51
CA PHE A 79 2.92 5.86 -5.17
C PHE A 79 4.26 5.39 -5.77
N ALA A 80 4.95 6.25 -6.52
CA ALA A 80 6.20 5.92 -7.18
C ALA A 80 7.29 5.55 -6.16
N LEU A 81 7.40 6.32 -5.07
CA LEU A 81 8.33 6.02 -3.99
C LEU A 81 7.95 4.73 -3.26
N ALA A 82 6.66 4.51 -2.99
CA ALA A 82 6.20 3.27 -2.37
C ALA A 82 6.50 2.05 -3.23
N LEU A 83 6.22 2.12 -4.54
CA LEU A 83 6.50 1.03 -5.47
C LEU A 83 8.00 0.75 -5.55
N ARG A 84 8.85 1.78 -5.60
CA ARG A 84 10.31 1.60 -5.55
C ARG A 84 10.74 0.77 -4.33
N GLY A 85 10.34 1.19 -3.13
CA GLY A 85 10.73 0.45 -1.93
C GLY A 85 10.06 -0.92 -1.83
N PHE A 86 8.84 -1.08 -2.33
CA PHE A 86 8.21 -2.40 -2.44
C PHE A 86 9.02 -3.35 -3.32
N MET A 87 9.47 -2.90 -4.49
CA MET A 87 10.28 -3.73 -5.39
C MET A 87 11.63 -4.09 -4.75
N HIS A 88 12.25 -3.16 -4.04
CA HIS A 88 13.45 -3.43 -3.24
C HIS A 88 13.18 -4.54 -2.22
N LEU A 89 12.15 -4.38 -1.39
CA LEU A 89 11.83 -5.32 -0.30
C LEU A 89 11.36 -6.69 -0.80
N LYS A 90 10.68 -6.73 -1.94
CA LYS A 90 10.34 -7.98 -2.63
C LYS A 90 11.61 -8.69 -3.10
N HIS A 91 12.53 -7.97 -3.74
CA HIS A 91 13.77 -8.55 -4.25
C HIS A 91 14.70 -9.04 -3.13
N THR A 92 14.78 -8.30 -2.03
CA THR A 92 15.57 -8.70 -0.84
C THR A 92 14.83 -9.68 0.07
N GLN A 93 13.65 -10.19 -0.35
CA GLN A 93 12.87 -11.20 0.36
C GLN A 93 12.41 -10.80 1.77
N GLU A 94 12.22 -9.50 2.01
CA GLU A 94 11.70 -8.97 3.28
C GLU A 94 10.16 -9.10 3.37
N LEU A 95 9.50 -9.30 2.22
CA LEU A 95 8.04 -9.42 2.12
C LEU A 95 7.60 -10.87 1.96
N THR A 96 6.64 -11.29 2.78
CA THR A 96 5.89 -12.54 2.56
C THR A 96 4.66 -12.30 1.71
N ASP A 97 4.01 -11.13 1.86
CA ASP A 97 2.93 -10.68 0.99
C ASP A 97 3.50 -9.73 -0.07
N THR A 98 3.66 -10.26 -1.28
CA THR A 98 4.11 -9.52 -2.47
C THR A 98 2.95 -9.13 -3.39
N GLN A 99 1.72 -9.12 -2.89
CA GLN A 99 0.53 -8.66 -3.62
C GLN A 99 0.08 -7.30 -3.13
N HIS A 100 0.09 -7.06 -1.82
CA HIS A 100 -0.43 -5.83 -1.24
C HIS A 100 0.65 -4.85 -0.82
N ILE A 101 0.36 -3.57 -1.03
CA ILE A 101 1.11 -2.45 -0.47
C ILE A 101 0.16 -1.47 0.20
N THR A 102 0.52 -1.02 1.41
CA THR A 102 -0.18 0.06 2.11
C THR A 102 0.61 1.35 2.01
N ILE A 103 -0.03 2.44 1.58
CA ILE A 103 0.59 3.75 1.45
C ILE A 103 -0.16 4.75 2.32
N ILE A 104 0.57 5.44 3.19
CA ILE A 104 0.04 6.51 4.04
C ILE A 104 0.73 7.82 3.66
N ASP A 105 -0.05 8.81 3.23
CA ASP A 105 0.46 10.14 2.88
C ASP A 105 0.22 11.14 4.02
N PHE A 106 1.22 11.34 4.86
CA PHE A 106 1.16 12.27 5.98
C PHE A 106 1.38 13.74 5.61
N SER A 107 1.66 14.03 4.34
CA SER A 107 1.62 15.42 3.84
C SER A 107 0.19 15.96 3.70
N LYS A 108 -0.80 15.07 3.60
CA LYS A 108 -2.21 15.44 3.45
C LYS A 108 -2.86 15.83 4.77
N TYR A 109 -3.85 16.72 4.69
CA TYR A 109 -4.73 17.13 5.79
C TYR A 109 -5.39 15.91 6.47
N CYS A 110 -5.47 15.93 7.80
CA CYS A 110 -5.94 14.77 8.58
C CYS A 110 -7.38 14.31 8.31
N ASN A 111 -8.28 15.18 7.89
CA ASN A 111 -9.66 14.77 7.56
C ASN A 111 -9.82 14.32 6.09
N LYS A 112 -8.74 14.28 5.31
CA LYS A 112 -8.74 13.61 4.01
C LYS A 112 -8.41 12.12 4.19
N LYS A 113 -9.01 11.27 3.36
CA LYS A 113 -8.58 9.88 3.29
C LYS A 113 -7.16 9.89 2.71
N ARG A 114 -6.22 9.36 3.49
CA ARG A 114 -4.78 9.46 3.21
C ARG A 114 -4.03 8.16 3.48
N LEU A 115 -4.77 7.07 3.59
CA LEU A 115 -4.29 5.70 3.58
C LEU A 115 -4.90 4.98 2.38
N TRP A 116 -4.08 4.28 1.61
CA TRP A 116 -4.51 3.39 0.54
C TRP A 116 -3.93 1.99 0.79
N VAL A 117 -4.75 0.96 0.60
CA VAL A 117 -4.28 -0.43 0.46
C VAL A 117 -4.50 -0.82 -0.98
N LEU A 118 -3.41 -1.05 -1.71
CA LEU A 118 -3.41 -1.44 -3.11
C LEU A 118 -3.17 -2.95 -3.22
N ASP A 119 -3.87 -3.56 -4.17
CA ASP A 119 -3.56 -4.87 -4.72
C ASP A 119 -2.80 -4.63 -6.03
N LEU A 120 -1.50 -4.89 -6.03
CA LEU A 120 -0.63 -4.60 -7.16
C LEU A 120 -0.83 -5.60 -8.31
N VAL A 121 -1.16 -6.85 -8.01
CA VAL A 121 -1.46 -7.89 -9.01
C VAL A 121 -2.72 -7.54 -9.78
N ASN A 122 -3.77 -7.14 -9.07
CA ASN A 122 -5.03 -6.73 -9.70
C ASN A 122 -5.04 -5.26 -10.17
N GLN A 123 -4.02 -4.48 -9.78
CA GLN A 123 -3.89 -3.04 -10.03
C GLN A 123 -5.14 -2.28 -9.57
N LYS A 124 -5.46 -2.39 -8.27
CA LYS A 124 -6.68 -1.84 -7.69
C LYS A 124 -6.49 -1.32 -6.28
N VAL A 125 -7.13 -0.19 -5.96
CA VAL A 125 -7.27 0.26 -4.57
C VAL A 125 -8.38 -0.53 -3.87
N LYS A 126 -7.99 -1.39 -2.91
CA LYS A 126 -8.94 -2.17 -2.09
C LYS A 126 -9.57 -1.35 -0.98
N ILE A 127 -8.81 -0.41 -0.42
CA ILE A 127 -9.21 0.41 0.72
C ILE A 127 -8.63 1.82 0.57
N ASN A 128 -9.45 2.85 0.75
CA ASN A 128 -9.03 4.23 0.91
C ASN A 128 -9.70 4.81 2.17
N GLU A 129 -8.90 5.30 3.12
CA GLU A 129 -9.36 5.54 4.50
C GLU A 129 -8.62 6.70 5.20
N TRP A 130 -9.27 7.30 6.21
CA TRP A 130 -8.68 8.22 7.18
C TRP A 130 -7.69 7.52 8.08
N VAL A 131 -6.55 8.15 8.31
CA VAL A 131 -5.53 7.65 9.24
C VAL A 131 -4.98 8.80 10.08
N ALA A 132 -4.94 8.61 11.40
CA ALA A 132 -4.35 9.57 12.34
C ALA A 132 -2.86 9.31 12.54
N HIS A 133 -2.12 10.42 12.69
CA HIS A 133 -0.71 10.42 13.06
C HIS A 133 -0.54 10.62 14.59
N GLY A 134 0.71 10.55 15.07
CA GLY A 134 1.06 10.78 16.47
C GLY A 134 0.86 12.23 16.94
N LYS A 135 0.40 12.43 18.18
CA LYS A 135 0.04 13.73 18.76
C LYS A 135 1.14 14.79 18.60
N ARG A 136 2.40 14.40 18.78
CA ARG A 136 3.55 15.32 18.69
C ARG A 136 4.11 15.45 17.26
N SER A 137 3.49 14.80 16.27
CA SER A 137 3.83 14.99 14.86
C SER A 137 3.23 16.25 14.25
N GLY A 138 2.16 16.77 14.83
CA GLY A 138 1.53 18.02 14.42
C GLY A 138 0.07 18.06 14.84
N ASN A 139 -0.65 19.10 14.41
CA ASN A 139 -2.07 19.25 14.72
C ASN A 139 -2.93 18.62 13.60
N GLU A 140 -3.08 19.34 12.50
CA GLU A 140 -3.87 18.91 11.33
C GLU A 140 -3.00 18.21 10.27
N TYR A 141 -1.79 18.73 10.09
CA TYR A 141 -0.73 18.18 9.26
C TYR A 141 0.35 17.57 10.15
N ALA A 142 0.93 16.45 9.73
CA ALA A 142 2.07 15.86 10.41
C ALA A 142 3.35 16.43 9.79
N ASN A 143 4.06 17.28 10.55
CA ASN A 143 5.27 17.96 10.08
C ASN A 143 6.53 17.48 10.82
N ASN A 144 6.36 16.66 11.87
CA ASN A 144 7.45 16.24 12.75
C ASN A 144 7.42 14.72 12.96
N PHE A 145 8.55 14.06 12.74
CA PHE A 145 8.64 12.61 12.83
C PHE A 145 9.75 12.18 13.78
N SER A 146 9.67 10.96 14.31
CA SER A 146 10.72 10.45 15.20
C SER A 146 10.74 8.94 15.29
N ASN A 147 11.97 8.41 15.38
CA ASN A 147 12.25 7.03 15.73
C ASN A 147 12.46 6.82 17.26
N ARG A 148 12.38 7.87 18.09
CA ARG A 148 12.71 7.78 19.53
C ARG A 148 11.53 7.27 20.36
N TYR A 149 11.85 6.49 21.40
CA TYR A 149 10.89 6.10 22.45
C TYR A 149 10.22 7.32 23.08
N ASN A 150 8.95 7.16 23.48
CA ASN A 150 8.16 8.20 24.16
C ASN A 150 8.05 9.56 23.44
N SER A 151 8.44 9.62 22.16
CA SER A 151 8.35 10.84 21.36
C SER A 151 6.91 11.25 21.05
N GLN A 152 5.95 10.30 21.11
CA GLN A 152 4.56 10.45 20.66
C GLN A 152 4.42 10.95 19.21
N LYS A 153 5.47 10.75 18.41
CA LYS A 153 5.55 11.10 16.99
C LYS A 153 5.45 9.83 16.15
N SER A 154 4.79 9.93 15.01
CA SER A 154 4.91 8.90 13.97
C SER A 154 6.33 8.90 13.38
N SER A 155 6.72 7.78 12.79
CA SER A 155 7.95 7.63 12.00
C SER A 155 7.60 7.52 10.52
N LEU A 156 8.49 8.00 9.65
CA LEU A 156 8.38 7.84 8.21
C LEU A 156 8.97 6.51 7.76
N GLY A 157 8.71 6.16 6.51
CA GLY A 157 9.45 5.14 5.79
C GLY A 157 8.78 3.79 5.68
N PHE A 158 9.58 2.77 5.38
CA PHE A 158 9.10 1.42 5.10
C PHE A 158 9.02 0.55 6.35
N PHE A 159 7.93 -0.21 6.40
CA PHE A 159 7.64 -1.19 7.44
C PHE A 159 7.20 -2.50 6.80
N VAL A 160 7.50 -3.62 7.47
CA VAL A 160 6.85 -4.91 7.23
C VAL A 160 5.78 -5.11 8.30
N THR A 161 4.58 -5.52 7.89
CA THR A 161 3.51 -5.88 8.82
C THR A 161 3.80 -7.23 9.45
N GLY A 162 3.60 -7.33 10.76
CA GLY A 162 3.85 -8.55 11.52
C GLY A 162 2.58 -9.34 11.82
N GLY A 163 2.62 -10.04 12.95
CA GLY A 163 1.45 -10.70 13.52
C GLY A 163 0.44 -9.73 14.14
N THR A 164 -0.76 -10.25 14.41
CA THR A 164 -1.81 -9.50 15.11
C THR A 164 -1.61 -9.57 16.63
N TYR A 165 -2.24 -8.65 17.33
CA TYR A 165 -2.23 -8.56 18.78
C TYR A 165 -3.58 -8.03 19.28
N TRP A 166 -4.03 -8.53 20.43
CA TRP A 166 -5.21 -8.04 21.12
C TRP A 166 -4.82 -7.35 22.41
N GLY A 167 -4.88 -6.02 22.44
CA GLY A 167 -4.52 -5.23 23.61
C GLY A 167 -5.52 -4.13 23.94
N ARG A 168 -5.03 -3.05 24.55
CA ARG A 168 -5.86 -1.87 24.90
C ARG A 168 -6.65 -1.30 23.71
N ASN A 169 -6.04 -1.29 22.52
CA ASN A 169 -6.69 -0.84 21.29
C ASN A 169 -7.48 -1.95 20.57
N LYS A 170 -7.72 -3.09 21.25
CA LYS A 170 -8.30 -4.31 20.69
C LYS A 170 -7.44 -4.84 19.54
N PHE A 171 -8.08 -5.37 18.50
CA PHE A 171 -7.42 -5.95 17.32
C PHE A 171 -6.45 -4.95 16.67
N SER A 172 -5.16 -5.25 16.76
CA SER A 172 -4.07 -4.41 16.28
C SER A 172 -3.06 -5.24 15.48
N LEU A 173 -2.29 -4.58 14.61
CA LEU A 173 -1.29 -5.21 13.75
C LEU A 173 0.09 -4.63 14.04
N LYS A 174 1.05 -5.50 14.39
CA LYS A 174 2.42 -5.09 14.69
C LYS A 174 3.13 -4.57 13.45
N LEU A 175 3.99 -3.57 13.62
CA LEU A 175 4.81 -3.01 12.54
C LEU A 175 6.30 -3.15 12.89
N HIS A 176 7.07 -3.67 11.93
CA HIS A 176 8.52 -3.77 11.98
C HIS A 176 9.09 -2.71 11.06
N GLY A 177 9.81 -1.72 11.60
CA GLY A 177 10.44 -0.68 10.77
C GLY A 177 11.77 -1.17 10.21
N LEU A 178 12.04 -0.84 8.94
CA LEU A 178 13.18 -1.34 8.18
C LEU A 178 14.31 -0.33 8.01
N GLU A 179 14.11 0.91 8.45
CA GLU A 179 15.04 2.00 8.19
C GLU A 179 15.67 2.49 9.50
N LYS A 180 16.98 2.23 9.65
CA LYS A 180 17.75 2.47 10.88
C LYS A 180 17.51 3.85 11.48
N SER A 181 17.57 4.89 10.65
CA SER A 181 17.47 6.30 11.08
C SER A 181 16.02 6.79 11.24
N PHE A 182 15.03 6.09 10.69
CA PHE A 182 13.67 6.61 10.57
C PHE A 182 12.63 5.86 11.40
N ASN A 183 12.69 4.52 11.43
CA ASN A 183 11.62 3.72 12.02
C ASN A 183 12.06 2.40 12.65
N SER A 184 13.35 2.09 12.72
CA SER A 184 13.87 0.83 13.29
C SER A 184 13.37 0.46 14.69
N ASN A 185 12.98 1.44 15.53
CA ASN A 185 12.41 1.18 16.85
C ASN A 185 10.89 0.96 16.83
N ALA A 186 10.22 0.90 15.67
CA ALA A 186 8.76 0.86 15.59
C ALA A 186 8.16 -0.30 16.41
N PHE A 187 8.70 -1.50 16.24
CA PHE A 187 8.22 -2.68 16.95
C PHE A 187 8.40 -2.56 18.47
N SER A 188 9.61 -2.21 18.91
CA SER A 188 9.95 -2.08 20.33
C SER A 188 9.23 -0.92 21.02
N ARG A 189 8.85 0.12 20.27
CA ARG A 189 7.99 1.23 20.71
C ARG A 189 6.50 0.86 20.78
N GLY A 190 6.13 -0.35 20.37
CA GLY A 190 4.72 -0.78 20.32
C GLY A 190 3.92 -0.05 19.24
N ILE A 191 4.55 0.37 18.14
CA ILE A 191 3.86 0.98 17.01
C ILE A 191 3.08 -0.10 16.26
N VAL A 192 1.77 0.11 16.12
CA VAL A 192 0.83 -0.82 15.51
C VAL A 192 -0.18 -0.08 14.62
N VAL A 193 -0.77 -0.77 13.65
CA VAL A 193 -2.05 -0.31 13.06
C VAL A 193 -3.18 -0.72 14.00
N HIS A 194 -4.11 0.19 14.31
CA HIS A 194 -5.27 -0.11 15.14
C HIS A 194 -6.48 0.78 14.84
N GLY A 195 -7.65 0.33 15.28
CA GLY A 195 -8.89 1.11 15.22
C GLY A 195 -8.99 2.13 16.34
N ALA A 196 -9.63 3.28 16.07
CA ALA A 196 -9.84 4.35 17.03
C ALA A 196 -11.24 4.95 16.95
N ASN A 197 -11.80 5.33 18.11
CA ASN A 197 -13.10 6.03 18.19
C ASN A 197 -13.01 7.49 17.74
N TYR A 198 -11.83 8.08 17.81
CA TYR A 198 -11.59 9.48 17.46
C TYR A 198 -11.44 9.70 15.94
N ILE A 199 -11.87 8.73 15.12
CA ILE A 199 -11.82 8.78 13.65
C ILE A 199 -13.16 8.26 13.13
N SER A 200 -13.96 9.13 12.53
CA SER A 200 -15.25 8.77 11.93
C SER A 200 -15.69 9.80 10.89
N ALA A 201 -16.58 9.38 9.99
CA ALA A 201 -17.21 10.28 9.02
C ALA A 201 -17.98 11.41 9.72
N SER A 202 -18.60 11.16 10.88
CA SER A 202 -19.32 12.18 11.64
C SER A 202 -18.40 13.33 12.09
N ILE A 203 -17.22 13.00 12.62
CA ILE A 203 -16.21 14.01 13.01
C ILE A 203 -15.82 14.86 11.80
N VAL A 204 -15.53 14.21 10.67
CA VAL A 204 -15.13 14.88 9.43
C VAL A 204 -16.25 15.76 8.87
N ASN A 205 -17.49 15.28 8.86
CA ASN A 205 -18.65 16.01 8.34
C ASN A 205 -19.02 17.22 9.20
N ARG A 206 -18.66 17.23 10.49
CA ARG A 206 -18.77 18.41 11.37
C ARG A 206 -17.59 19.38 11.23
N ASN A 207 -16.68 19.15 10.28
CA ASN A 207 -15.42 19.87 10.13
C ASN A 207 -14.55 19.86 11.40
N GLU A 208 -14.71 18.85 12.26
CA GLU A 208 -13.86 18.64 13.41
C GLU A 208 -12.63 17.81 13.02
N ARG A 209 -11.49 18.12 13.63
CA ARG A 209 -10.25 17.39 13.40
C ARG A 209 -10.33 15.97 13.97
N ILE A 210 -10.03 14.94 13.17
CA ILE A 210 -9.84 13.58 13.73
C ILE A 210 -8.77 13.59 14.83
N GLY A 211 -8.88 12.66 15.78
CA GLY A 211 -7.93 12.55 16.88
C GLY A 211 -6.52 12.17 16.43
N ARG A 212 -5.63 12.02 17.42
CA ARG A 212 -4.21 11.68 17.20
C ARG A 212 -3.81 10.56 18.16
N SER A 213 -2.93 9.67 17.69
CA SER A 213 -2.37 8.57 18.48
C SER A 213 -1.11 9.01 19.23
N PHE A 214 -0.33 8.07 19.79
CA PHE A 214 1.03 8.31 20.27
C PHE A 214 2.11 7.81 19.31
N GLY A 215 1.79 7.74 18.01
CA GLY A 215 2.74 7.40 16.93
C GLY A 215 2.18 6.37 15.97
N CYS A 216 1.30 5.50 16.46
CA CYS A 216 0.59 4.47 15.69
C CYS A 216 -0.25 5.07 14.53
N PRO A 217 -0.22 4.47 13.34
CA PRO A 217 -1.25 4.69 12.33
C PRO A 217 -2.60 4.18 12.84
N ALA A 218 -3.47 5.10 13.28
CA ALA A 218 -4.80 4.73 13.76
C ALA A 218 -5.84 4.98 12.68
N VAL A 219 -6.75 4.04 12.47
CA VAL A 219 -7.83 4.11 11.46
C VAL A 219 -9.21 4.08 12.12
N SER A 220 -10.28 4.25 11.35
CA SER A 220 -11.63 4.10 11.88
C SER A 220 -11.86 2.67 12.40
N LYS A 221 -12.67 2.50 13.45
CA LYS A 221 -13.00 1.15 13.95
C LYS A 221 -13.67 0.27 12.89
N SER A 222 -14.50 0.87 12.04
CA SER A 222 -15.22 0.18 10.98
C SER A 222 -14.30 -0.43 9.92
N SER A 223 -13.17 0.22 9.60
CA SER A 223 -12.22 -0.30 8.60
C SER A 223 -11.12 -1.18 9.20
N ASN A 224 -10.85 -1.07 10.50
CA ASN A 224 -9.72 -1.73 11.15
C ASN A 224 -9.60 -3.22 10.83
N ASN A 225 -10.69 -3.99 10.97
CA ASN A 225 -10.67 -5.43 10.71
C ASN A 225 -10.38 -5.75 9.23
N LYS A 226 -10.96 -4.97 8.31
CA LYS A 226 -10.75 -5.16 6.86
C LYS A 226 -9.30 -4.85 6.48
N ILE A 227 -8.75 -3.74 7.00
CA ILE A 227 -7.36 -3.35 6.76
C ILE A 227 -6.42 -4.42 7.30
N ILE A 228 -6.48 -4.73 8.60
CA ILE A 228 -5.55 -5.67 9.23
C ILE A 228 -5.63 -7.05 8.57
N ASN A 229 -6.82 -7.57 8.27
CA ASN A 229 -6.91 -8.88 7.61
C ASN A 229 -6.41 -8.88 6.16
N THR A 230 -6.41 -7.73 5.49
CA THR A 230 -5.86 -7.60 4.14
C THR A 230 -4.34 -7.61 4.15
N ILE A 231 -3.71 -7.02 5.17
CA ILE A 231 -2.27 -6.69 5.13
C ILE A 231 -1.44 -7.39 6.22
N LYS A 232 -2.02 -8.27 7.03
CA LYS A 232 -1.28 -9.00 8.09
C LYS A 232 -0.31 -10.02 7.49
N GLY A 233 0.80 -10.28 8.18
CA GLY A 233 1.70 -11.39 7.84
C GLY A 233 2.68 -11.08 6.70
N GLY A 234 3.34 -9.93 6.74
CA GLY A 234 4.51 -9.67 5.89
C GLY A 234 4.26 -8.78 4.68
N SER A 235 3.23 -7.92 4.72
CA SER A 235 2.94 -6.93 3.67
C SER A 235 3.75 -5.65 3.88
N CYS A 236 4.03 -4.95 2.77
CA CYS A 236 4.70 -3.67 2.79
C CYS A 236 3.75 -2.55 3.24
N LEU A 237 4.19 -1.74 4.20
CA LEU A 237 3.55 -0.49 4.57
C LEU A 237 4.55 0.66 4.45
N PHE A 238 4.19 1.71 3.72
CA PHE A 238 5.00 2.90 3.52
C PHE A 238 4.32 4.14 4.08
N ILE A 239 5.01 4.89 4.94
CA ILE A 239 4.56 6.18 5.47
C ILE A 239 5.37 7.29 4.80
N TYR A 240 4.70 8.03 3.92
CA TYR A 240 5.27 9.11 3.13
C TYR A 240 5.07 10.48 3.78
N HIS A 241 6.08 11.34 3.61
CA HIS A 241 6.00 12.79 3.72
C HIS A 241 7.13 13.39 2.85
N PRO A 242 6.95 14.56 2.18
CA PRO A 242 7.96 15.21 1.33
C PRO A 242 9.10 15.86 2.15
N SER A 243 9.52 15.24 3.25
CA SER A 243 10.65 15.72 4.04
C SER A 243 11.94 15.49 3.25
N SER A 244 12.66 16.56 2.89
CA SER A 244 13.94 16.45 2.19
C SER A 244 14.94 15.58 2.95
N TYR A 245 14.92 15.63 4.29
CA TYR A 245 15.79 14.78 5.11
C TYR A 245 15.47 13.29 4.90
N TYR A 246 14.19 12.90 4.88
CA TYR A 246 13.82 11.51 4.61
C TYR A 246 14.18 11.10 3.17
N LEU A 247 13.75 11.89 2.18
CA LEU A 247 13.95 11.56 0.76
C LEU A 247 15.42 11.42 0.40
N ASN A 248 16.31 12.22 0.99
CA ASN A 248 17.74 12.18 0.69
C ASN A 248 18.55 11.15 1.51
N ASN A 249 18.00 10.63 2.62
CA ASN A 249 18.77 9.76 3.53
C ASN A 249 18.12 8.38 3.73
N SER A 250 16.98 8.08 3.11
CA SER A 250 16.40 6.74 3.10
C SER A 250 17.30 5.78 2.32
N GLU A 251 17.83 4.76 2.99
CA GLU A 251 18.68 3.74 2.38
C GLU A 251 17.90 2.94 1.32
N ILE A 252 16.63 2.66 1.59
CA ILE A 252 15.75 1.91 0.67
C ILE A 252 15.41 2.74 -0.58
N LEU A 253 15.08 4.04 -0.43
CA LEU A 253 14.74 4.88 -1.58
C LEU A 253 15.93 5.24 -2.46
N ASN A 254 17.12 5.30 -1.86
CA ASN A 254 18.37 5.74 -2.52
C ASN A 254 19.32 4.58 -2.85
N THR A 255 18.90 3.34 -2.66
CA THR A 255 19.66 2.14 -3.01
C THR A 255 20.01 2.12 -4.50
N ASP A 256 21.24 1.71 -4.81
CA ASP A 256 21.69 1.42 -6.18
C ASP A 256 21.48 -0.07 -6.50
N LEU A 257 20.24 -0.51 -6.38
CA LEU A 257 19.82 -1.87 -6.75
C LEU A 257 19.48 -1.95 -8.24
N TYR A 258 19.92 -3.05 -8.86
CA TYR A 258 19.56 -3.42 -10.23
C TYR A 258 18.66 -4.65 -10.19
N LEU A 259 17.55 -4.56 -10.92
CA LEU A 259 16.55 -5.62 -11.04
C LEU A 259 16.61 -6.22 -12.44
N THR A 260 16.33 -7.51 -12.57
CA THR A 260 16.07 -8.12 -13.86
C THR A 260 14.65 -7.77 -14.35
N ILE A 261 14.36 -8.00 -15.62
CA ILE A 261 12.99 -7.82 -16.13
C ILE A 261 12.01 -8.76 -15.42
N GLU A 262 12.45 -9.96 -15.07
CA GLU A 262 11.66 -10.92 -14.32
C GLU A 262 11.32 -10.42 -12.90
N ASP A 263 12.23 -9.68 -12.25
CA ASP A 263 11.96 -9.09 -10.94
C ASP A 263 10.83 -8.06 -10.98
N LEU A 264 10.69 -7.33 -12.11
CA LEU A 264 9.65 -6.30 -12.32
C LEU A 264 8.24 -6.88 -12.49
N VAL A 265 8.12 -8.19 -12.64
CA VAL A 265 6.84 -8.85 -12.81
C VAL A 265 6.07 -8.85 -11.48
N ILE A 266 4.97 -8.08 -11.41
CA ILE A 266 4.04 -8.02 -10.26
C ILE A 266 2.97 -9.09 -10.37
#